data_AF-A0A4Y2JH48-F1
#
_entry.id   AF-A0A4Y2JH48-F1
#
_cell.length_a   1.000
_cell.length_b   1.000
_cell.length_c   1.000
_cell.angle_alpha   90.00
_cell.angle_beta   90.00
_cell.angle_gamma   90.00
#
_symmetry.space_group_name_H-M   'P 1'
#
loop_
_entity.id
_entity.type
_entity.pdbx_description
1 polymer ?
#
loop_
_entity_poly.entity_id
_entity_poly.type
_entity_poly.pdbx_seq_one_letter_code
_entity_poly.pdbx_strand_id
1 'polypeptide(L)'
;MGGVDQLDRCISNYRMKNRTKKWTVRVILHMIDFAVSSAWIAYRHKMEAAGALKKDIFDYFHFRLNVATTLIYGVKQSQQRIATISSSDESIEDSEPPAKRRIPACMPHDSARKKDVRHMPEMVGDRIHRNRSPVRKATAEYIKQLEQEVNKTGERSIDLIDELLVKLLDKDSQLKKLDSDILNLCKAQDLTNEVERQQEYRDQIITWKMRAEKILRKNESETLIDRIVNRNTQQCSVKLPRLQIPQYDGSILNFNDFYSQFEAAIHNNSNLSYVEKFNYLKSYLINDAKIAIRGLALKSENYDLALNILKERFGRTDMIIDAHMSQLLNLNPVSKSQDVKSLRRLYSICETHIRGLENKGVDPNSYSSLLYAILLKTIPRDLPLEFSRKIYAKKENEISDLLEFLKIEIQCRERNEHLIKEFDADARKETRLNS
;
A
#
# COMPACT_ATOMS: atom_id res chain seq x y z
N MET A 1 25.73 -8.72 40.18
CA MET A 1 24.99 -9.16 38.98
C MET A 1 25.64 -10.44 38.46
N GLY A 2 24.89 -11.54 38.45
CA GLY A 2 25.21 -12.81 37.79
C GLY A 2 26.59 -13.40 38.07
N GLY A 3 26.84 -13.93 39.27
CA GLY A 3 27.99 -14.81 39.50
C GLY A 3 27.87 -16.01 38.57
N VAL A 4 28.74 -16.07 37.55
CA VAL A 4 28.77 -17.16 36.58
C VAL A 4 29.10 -18.44 37.34
N ASP A 5 28.21 -19.43 37.25
CA ASP A 5 28.36 -20.72 37.93
C ASP A 5 29.74 -21.33 37.57
N GLN A 6 30.51 -21.68 38.60
CA GLN A 6 31.86 -22.20 38.43
C GLN A 6 31.84 -23.51 37.62
N LEU A 7 30.73 -24.24 37.73
CA LEU A 7 30.46 -25.45 36.96
C LEU A 7 30.33 -25.16 35.46
N ASP A 8 29.54 -24.15 35.08
CA ASP A 8 29.38 -23.75 33.68
C ASP A 8 30.69 -23.26 33.07
N ARG A 9 31.50 -22.52 33.85
CA ARG A 9 32.83 -22.09 33.43
C ARG A 9 33.76 -23.28 33.15
N CYS A 10 33.76 -24.29 34.01
CA CYS A 10 34.55 -25.51 33.83
C CYS A 10 34.11 -26.31 32.59
N ILE A 11 32.80 -26.47 32.38
CA ILE A 11 32.27 -27.18 31.21
C ILE A 11 32.60 -26.44 29.91
N SER A 12 32.52 -25.11 29.91
CA SER A 12 32.82 -24.30 28.72
C SER A 12 34.29 -24.40 28.30
N ASN A 13 35.21 -24.22 29.25
CA ASN A 13 36.65 -24.20 28.96
C ASN A 13 37.21 -25.56 28.54
N TYR A 14 36.63 -26.65 29.05
CA TYR A 14 37.16 -28.01 28.85
C TYR A 14 36.18 -28.97 28.18
N ARG A 15 35.21 -28.46 27.44
CA ARG A 15 34.19 -29.26 26.74
C ARG A 15 34.80 -30.37 25.88
N MET A 16 34.29 -31.60 26.01
CA MET A 16 34.66 -32.70 25.11
C MET A 16 34.17 -32.42 23.68
N LYS A 17 35.11 -32.25 22.73
CA LYS A 17 34.79 -32.08 21.31
C LYS A 17 34.43 -33.43 20.70
N ASN A 18 33.20 -33.57 20.22
CA ASN A 18 32.74 -34.73 19.46
C ASN A 18 32.42 -34.33 18.01
N ARG A 19 32.62 -35.26 17.07
CA ARG A 19 32.28 -35.08 15.64
C ARG A 19 30.90 -35.65 15.28
N THR A 20 30.20 -36.26 16.25
CA THR A 20 28.92 -36.94 16.03
C THR A 20 27.75 -35.96 16.01
N LYS A 21 26.84 -36.13 15.04
CA LYS A 21 25.60 -35.35 14.97
C LYS A 21 24.46 -35.93 15.81
N LYS A 22 24.58 -37.19 16.26
CA LYS A 22 23.60 -37.88 17.10
C LYS A 22 23.46 -37.13 18.43
N TRP A 23 22.27 -36.60 18.71
CA TRP A 23 22.02 -35.78 19.89
C TRP A 23 22.16 -36.58 21.19
N THR A 24 21.77 -37.86 21.20
CA THR A 24 21.91 -38.76 22.34
C THR A 24 23.36 -38.88 22.82
N VAL A 25 24.31 -39.03 21.89
CA VAL A 25 25.75 -39.08 22.21
C VAL A 25 26.25 -37.76 22.77
N ARG A 26 25.75 -36.62 22.25
CA ARG A 26 26.12 -35.30 22.77
C ARG A 26 25.60 -35.07 24.19
N VAL A 27 24.39 -35.54 24.48
CA VAL A 27 23.81 -35.48 25.83
C VAL A 27 24.58 -36.37 26.79
N ILE A 28 24.90 -37.61 26.41
CA ILE A 28 25.71 -38.52 27.24
C ILE A 28 27.08 -37.91 27.57
N LEU A 29 27.77 -37.37 26.57
CA LEU A 29 29.08 -36.73 26.78
C LEU A 29 28.98 -35.47 27.63
N HIS A 30 27.92 -34.68 27.48
CA HIS A 30 27.68 -33.53 28.34
C HIS A 30 27.40 -33.94 29.79
N MET A 31 26.66 -35.02 30.03
CA MET A 31 26.43 -35.56 31.37
C MET A 31 27.72 -36.03 32.03
N ILE A 32 28.64 -36.60 31.25
CA ILE A 32 29.99 -36.96 31.75
C ILE A 32 30.78 -35.69 32.11
N ASP A 33 30.80 -34.68 31.24
CA ASP A 33 31.47 -33.40 31.52
C ASP A 33 30.88 -32.72 32.78
N PHE A 34 29.55 -32.77 32.95
CA PHE A 34 28.85 -32.27 34.12
C PHE A 34 29.27 -33.02 35.39
N ALA A 35 29.21 -34.36 35.37
CA ALA A 35 29.55 -35.19 36.53
C ALA A 35 31.00 -35.00 37.00
N VAL A 36 31.95 -34.89 36.05
CA VAL A 36 33.36 -34.67 36.37
C VAL A 36 33.60 -33.26 36.91
N SER A 37 32.91 -32.24 36.37
CA SER A 37 32.97 -30.87 36.88
C SER A 37 32.43 -30.78 38.30
N SER A 38 31.27 -31.40 38.58
CA SER A 38 30.69 -31.44 39.92
C SER A 38 31.57 -32.21 40.91
N ALA A 39 32.20 -33.30 40.47
CA ALA A 39 33.09 -34.09 41.32
C ALA A 39 34.35 -33.32 41.71
N TRP A 40 34.92 -32.52 40.80
CA TRP A 40 36.07 -31.67 41.11
C TRP A 40 35.72 -30.56 42.11
N ILE A 41 34.57 -29.92 41.95
CA ILE A 41 34.10 -28.89 42.90
C ILE A 41 33.95 -29.50 44.30
N ALA A 42 33.33 -30.68 44.41
CA ALA A 42 33.20 -31.40 45.67
C ALA A 42 34.56 -31.82 46.27
N TYR A 43 35.48 -32.30 45.43
CA TYR A 43 36.86 -32.62 45.82
C TYR A 43 37.58 -31.40 46.39
N ARG A 44 37.49 -30.26 45.71
CA ARG A 44 38.12 -29.00 46.12
C ARG A 44 37.57 -28.54 47.47
N HIS A 45 36.26 -28.53 47.67
CA HIS A 45 35.65 -28.20 48.95
C HIS A 45 36.12 -29.13 50.08
N LYS A 46 36.25 -30.44 49.82
CA LYS A 46 36.77 -31.39 50.81
C LYS A 46 38.24 -31.14 51.16
N MET A 47 39.09 -30.83 50.18
CA MET A 47 40.51 -30.55 50.45
C MET A 47 40.71 -29.21 51.16
N GLU A 48 39.91 -28.19 50.81
CA GLU A 48 39.91 -26.90 51.52
C GLU A 48 39.41 -27.06 52.97
N ALA A 49 38.38 -27.86 53.21
CA ALA A 49 37.89 -28.17 54.56
C ALA A 49 38.89 -29.00 55.39
N ALA A 50 39.73 -29.82 54.73
CA ALA A 50 40.80 -30.59 55.37
C ALA A 50 42.08 -29.77 55.62
N GLY A 51 42.10 -28.48 55.23
CA GLY A 51 43.25 -27.60 55.43
C GLY A 51 44.43 -27.87 54.49
N ALA A 52 44.21 -28.55 53.36
CA ALA A 52 45.27 -28.83 52.39
C ALA A 52 45.81 -27.52 51.77
N LEU A 53 47.13 -27.47 51.55
CA LEU A 53 47.75 -26.34 50.87
C LEU A 53 47.28 -26.29 49.41
N LYS A 54 47.15 -25.08 48.85
CA LYS A 54 46.71 -24.90 47.45
C LYS A 54 47.57 -25.65 46.42
N LYS A 55 48.82 -25.94 46.75
CA LYS A 55 49.76 -26.70 45.92
C LYS A 55 49.40 -28.20 45.82
N ASP A 56 48.69 -28.72 46.82
CA ASP A 56 48.33 -30.14 46.91
C ASP A 56 46.94 -30.44 46.32
N ILE A 57 46.20 -29.39 45.92
CA ILE A 57 44.89 -29.52 45.30
C ILE A 57 45.09 -29.63 43.78
N PHE A 58 44.60 -30.73 43.19
CA PHE A 58 44.65 -30.87 41.74
C PHE A 58 43.88 -29.75 41.04
N ASP A 59 44.56 -29.08 40.10
CA ASP A 59 43.89 -28.21 39.14
C ASP A 59 42.89 -29.03 38.29
N TYR A 60 41.86 -28.38 37.75
CA TYR A 60 40.74 -29.05 37.09
C TYR A 60 41.19 -29.97 35.94
N PHE A 61 42.17 -29.54 35.15
CA PHE A 61 42.74 -30.35 34.06
C PHE A 61 43.42 -31.63 34.58
N HIS A 62 44.22 -31.51 35.64
CA HIS A 62 44.92 -32.65 36.26
C HIS A 62 43.95 -33.61 36.92
N PHE A 63 42.93 -33.08 37.60
CA PHE A 63 41.85 -33.89 38.16
C PHE A 63 41.13 -34.70 37.07
N ARG A 64 40.75 -34.05 35.96
CA ARG A 64 40.15 -34.74 34.81
C ARG A 64 41.05 -35.82 34.23
N LEU A 65 42.34 -35.52 34.08
CA LEU A 65 43.31 -36.49 33.55
C LEU A 65 43.43 -37.69 34.48
N ASN A 66 43.47 -37.49 35.80
CA ASN A 66 43.50 -38.56 36.80
C ASN A 66 42.23 -39.43 36.75
N VAL A 67 41.05 -38.81 36.64
CA VAL A 67 39.78 -39.55 36.47
C VAL A 67 39.80 -40.36 35.16
N ALA A 68 40.31 -39.80 34.07
CA ALA A 68 40.40 -40.52 32.79
C ALA A 68 41.40 -41.68 32.86
N THR A 69 42.59 -41.48 33.42
CA THR A 69 43.62 -42.52 33.50
C THR A 69 43.22 -43.64 34.45
N THR A 70 42.57 -43.33 35.58
CA THR A 70 42.04 -44.34 36.51
C THR A 70 40.94 -45.18 35.85
N LEU A 71 40.06 -44.58 35.06
CA LEU A 71 39.01 -45.31 34.34
C LEU A 71 39.56 -46.18 33.20
N ILE A 72 40.65 -45.77 32.54
CA ILE A 72 41.25 -46.52 31.42
C ILE A 72 42.15 -47.66 31.91
N TYR A 73 43.00 -47.41 32.91
CA TYR A 73 44.09 -48.32 33.30
C TYR A 73 43.90 -48.99 34.67
N GLY A 74 42.88 -48.59 35.43
CA GLY A 74 42.68 -49.05 36.82
C GLY A 74 43.64 -48.39 37.82
N VAL A 75 43.28 -48.48 39.11
CA VAL A 75 43.90 -47.69 40.21
C VAL A 75 45.40 -47.94 40.39
N LYS A 76 45.87 -49.17 40.15
CA LYS A 76 47.27 -49.54 40.40
C LYS A 76 48.25 -49.01 39.34
N GLN A 77 47.81 -48.87 38.08
CA GLN A 77 48.64 -48.36 36.98
C GLN A 77 48.56 -46.83 36.84
N SER A 78 47.49 -46.19 37.32
CA SER A 78 47.31 -44.74 37.22
C SER A 78 48.29 -43.96 38.12
N GLN A 79 48.55 -44.44 39.34
CA GLN A 79 49.46 -43.77 40.29
C GLN A 79 50.91 -43.69 39.75
N GLN A 80 51.38 -44.73 39.05
CA GLN A 80 52.71 -44.75 38.43
C GLN A 80 52.84 -43.79 37.23
N ARG A 81 51.79 -43.63 36.42
CA ARG A 81 51.80 -42.71 35.26
C ARG A 81 51.62 -41.24 35.63
N ILE A 82 50.92 -40.94 36.73
CA ILE A 82 50.74 -39.54 37.16
C ILE A 82 52.03 -39.02 37.82
N ALA A 83 52.73 -39.86 38.59
CA ALA A 83 54.03 -39.52 39.17
C ALA A 83 55.10 -39.20 38.10
N THR A 84 55.07 -39.87 36.95
CA THR A 84 56.00 -39.63 35.83
C THR A 84 55.70 -38.37 35.03
N ILE A 85 54.47 -37.85 35.09
CA ILE A 85 54.07 -36.57 34.46
C ILE A 85 54.36 -35.38 35.41
N SER A 86 54.25 -35.60 36.72
CA SER A 86 54.53 -34.59 37.74
C SER A 86 56.02 -34.30 37.95
N SER A 87 56.92 -35.19 37.55
CA SER A 87 58.38 -35.02 37.71
C SER A 87 59.03 -34.17 36.61
N SER A 88 58.26 -33.69 35.62
CA SER A 88 58.77 -32.91 34.47
C SER A 88 58.56 -31.40 34.56
N ASP A 89 57.99 -30.87 35.65
CA ASP A 89 57.82 -29.43 35.87
C ASP A 89 58.70 -28.96 37.06
N GLU A 90 59.90 -28.47 36.74
CA GLU A 90 60.69 -27.66 37.68
C GLU A 90 60.11 -26.23 37.79
N SER A 91 59.82 -25.86 39.03
CA SER A 91 59.65 -24.52 39.63
C SER A 91 59.80 -23.27 38.74
N ILE A 92 58.71 -22.48 38.65
CA ILE A 92 58.77 -21.04 38.36
C ILE A 92 58.19 -20.29 39.56
N GLU A 93 59.07 -19.55 40.27
CA GLU A 93 58.75 -18.61 41.34
C GLU A 93 58.02 -17.36 40.83
N ASP A 94 57.22 -16.76 41.71
CA ASP A 94 56.50 -15.50 41.54
C ASP A 94 57.45 -14.34 41.11
N SER A 95 57.18 -13.76 39.94
CA SER A 95 57.68 -12.44 39.54
C SER A 95 56.66 -11.80 38.61
N GLU A 96 56.30 -10.54 38.88
CA GLU A 96 55.38 -9.76 38.04
C GLU A 96 55.78 -9.82 36.54
N PRO A 97 54.85 -10.05 35.61
CA PRO A 97 55.20 -10.16 34.20
C PRO A 97 55.71 -8.80 33.68
N PRO A 98 56.94 -8.70 33.15
CA PRO A 98 57.38 -7.49 32.48
C PRO A 98 56.51 -7.31 31.24
N ALA A 99 56.05 -6.08 31.00
CA ALA A 99 55.26 -5.72 29.83
C ALA A 99 55.99 -6.16 28.54
N LYS A 100 55.43 -7.14 27.82
CA LYS A 100 55.97 -7.62 26.55
C LYS A 100 55.95 -6.48 25.52
N ARG A 101 57.08 -5.80 25.34
CA ARG A 101 57.35 -5.05 24.10
C ARG A 101 57.40 -6.09 22.96
N ARG A 102 56.43 -6.02 22.04
CA ARG A 102 56.47 -6.81 20.81
C ARG A 102 57.65 -6.31 19.97
N ILE A 103 58.73 -7.06 19.92
CA ILE A 103 59.73 -6.95 18.85
C ILE A 103 59.09 -7.64 17.64
N PRO A 104 58.86 -6.95 16.50
CA PRO A 104 58.41 -7.63 15.29
C PRO A 104 59.53 -8.57 14.85
N ALA A 105 59.26 -9.86 14.69
CA ALA A 105 60.21 -10.76 14.06
C ALA A 105 60.56 -10.22 12.67
N CYS A 106 61.85 -10.14 12.32
CA CYS A 106 62.28 -9.76 10.99
C CYS A 106 61.58 -10.66 9.96
N MET A 107 60.78 -10.06 9.08
CA MET A 107 60.17 -10.81 7.98
C MET A 107 61.28 -11.31 7.05
N PRO A 108 61.34 -12.62 6.74
CA PRO A 108 62.28 -13.12 5.77
C PRO A 108 61.99 -12.54 4.38
N HIS A 109 63.04 -12.41 3.56
CA HIS A 109 63.02 -11.79 2.23
C HIS A 109 61.94 -12.39 1.32
N ASP A 110 61.33 -11.56 0.48
CA ASP A 110 60.09 -11.85 -0.27
C ASP A 110 60.20 -13.09 -1.20
N SER A 111 61.42 -13.42 -1.61
CA SER A 111 61.76 -14.62 -2.39
C SER A 111 61.66 -15.93 -1.59
N ALA A 112 61.91 -15.92 -0.28
CA ALA A 112 61.78 -17.09 0.59
C ALA A 112 60.31 -17.37 0.94
N ARG A 113 59.48 -16.32 0.99
CA ARG A 113 58.04 -16.41 1.31
C ARG A 113 57.22 -17.12 0.22
N LYS A 114 57.72 -17.15 -1.02
CA LYS A 114 57.03 -17.73 -2.19
C LYS A 114 57.67 -19.02 -2.72
N LYS A 115 58.76 -19.51 -2.12
CA LYS A 115 59.51 -20.66 -2.67
C LYS A 115 58.86 -22.02 -2.35
N ASP A 116 58.23 -22.17 -1.19
CA ASP A 116 57.69 -23.46 -0.73
C ASP A 116 56.16 -23.62 -0.78
N VAL A 117 55.43 -22.66 -1.37
CA VAL A 117 53.99 -22.84 -1.63
C VAL A 117 53.75 -23.74 -2.87
N ARG A 118 54.81 -24.23 -3.53
CA ARG A 118 54.71 -25.11 -4.70
C ARG A 118 54.39 -26.57 -4.35
N HIS A 119 54.38 -26.95 -3.07
CA HIS A 119 54.16 -28.34 -2.64
C HIS A 119 52.90 -28.58 -1.81
N MET A 120 52.10 -27.55 -1.53
CA MET A 120 50.78 -27.75 -0.96
C MET A 120 49.74 -27.58 -2.07
N PRO A 121 49.01 -28.64 -2.49
CA PRO A 121 47.80 -28.42 -3.27
C PRO A 121 46.84 -27.66 -2.36
N GLU A 122 46.74 -26.35 -2.53
CA GLU A 122 45.59 -25.62 -2.01
C GLU A 122 44.40 -26.17 -2.79
N MET A 123 43.64 -27.07 -2.18
CA MET A 123 42.46 -27.67 -2.79
C MET A 123 41.41 -26.56 -3.01
N VAL A 124 41.53 -25.84 -4.13
CA VAL A 124 40.58 -24.81 -4.56
C VAL A 124 39.17 -25.42 -4.63
N GLY A 125 39.07 -26.66 -5.09
CA GLY A 125 37.83 -27.46 -5.03
C GLY A 125 37.27 -27.61 -3.61
N ASP A 126 38.09 -27.96 -2.62
CA ASP A 126 37.62 -28.12 -1.22
C ASP A 126 37.09 -26.82 -0.62
N ARG A 127 37.71 -25.67 -0.92
CA ARG A 127 37.23 -24.37 -0.44
C ARG A 127 35.85 -24.05 -1.02
N ILE A 128 35.65 -24.30 -2.31
CA ILE A 128 34.38 -24.02 -2.98
C ILE A 128 33.30 -25.01 -2.51
N HIS A 129 33.63 -26.29 -2.32
CA HIS A 129 32.71 -27.27 -1.70
C HIS A 129 32.34 -26.91 -0.26
N ARG A 130 33.29 -26.41 0.55
CA ARG A 130 33.04 -25.91 1.91
C ARG A 130 32.16 -24.67 1.93
N ASN A 131 32.31 -23.77 0.94
CA ASN A 131 31.51 -22.55 0.80
C ASN A 131 30.10 -22.83 0.25
N ARG A 132 29.93 -23.88 -0.55
CA ARG A 132 28.63 -24.31 -1.09
C ARG A 132 27.73 -24.99 -0.06
N SER A 133 28.30 -25.77 0.85
CA SER A 133 27.54 -26.46 1.89
C SER A 133 26.62 -25.53 2.73
N PRO A 134 27.06 -24.36 3.23
CA PRO A 134 26.19 -23.45 3.96
C PRO A 134 25.12 -22.81 3.06
N VAL A 135 25.43 -22.49 1.80
CA VAL A 135 24.44 -21.95 0.85
C VAL A 135 23.34 -22.98 0.53
N ARG A 136 23.70 -24.26 0.37
CA ARG A 136 22.73 -25.36 0.22
C ARG A 136 21.86 -25.55 1.47
N LYS A 137 22.41 -25.37 2.67
CA LYS A 137 21.61 -25.43 3.90
C LYS A 137 20.63 -24.26 4.00
N ALA A 138 21.09 -23.04 3.72
CA ALA A 138 20.25 -21.85 3.75
C ALA A 138 19.13 -21.92 2.69
N THR A 139 19.43 -22.36 1.46
CA THR A 139 18.40 -22.57 0.43
C THR A 139 17.37 -23.61 0.84
N ALA A 140 17.78 -24.75 1.41
CA ALA A 140 16.86 -25.75 1.93
C ALA A 140 16.01 -25.24 3.11
N GLU A 141 16.56 -24.40 3.98
CA GLU A 141 15.82 -23.75 5.06
C GLU A 141 14.76 -22.78 4.53
N TYR A 142 15.09 -21.95 3.52
CA TYR A 142 14.12 -21.06 2.89
C TYR A 142 13.04 -21.82 2.12
N ILE A 143 13.39 -22.91 1.44
CA ILE A 143 12.41 -23.81 0.81
C ILE A 143 11.45 -24.38 1.86
N LYS A 144 11.97 -24.83 3.00
CA LYS A 144 11.13 -25.38 4.08
C LYS A 144 10.22 -24.33 4.71
N GLN A 145 10.70 -23.10 4.88
CA GLN A 145 9.90 -21.98 5.36
C GLN A 145 8.80 -21.62 4.35
N LEU A 146 9.13 -21.55 3.06
CA LEU A 146 8.16 -21.35 1.98
C LEU A 146 7.13 -22.47 1.95
N GLU A 147 7.53 -23.73 2.08
CA GLU A 147 6.62 -24.87 2.16
C GLU A 147 5.65 -24.74 3.35
N GLN A 148 6.16 -24.34 4.51
CA GLN A 148 5.33 -24.12 5.69
C GLN A 148 4.33 -22.98 5.50
N GLU A 149 4.75 -21.84 4.95
CA GLU A 149 3.86 -20.70 4.68
C GLU A 149 2.85 -20.98 3.56
N VAL A 150 3.24 -21.75 2.54
CA VAL A 150 2.36 -22.16 1.42
C VAL A 150 1.31 -23.17 1.88
N ASN A 151 1.68 -24.11 2.76
CA ASN A 151 0.78 -25.14 3.26
C ASN A 151 -0.12 -24.68 4.43
N LYS A 152 0.12 -23.49 5.01
CA LYS A 152 -0.81 -22.89 5.97
C LYS A 152 -2.16 -22.65 5.30
N THR A 153 -3.20 -23.20 5.91
CA THR A 153 -4.60 -23.12 5.48
C THR A 153 -5.35 -21.91 6.05
N GLY A 154 -4.71 -21.07 6.86
CA GLY A 154 -5.26 -19.83 7.44
C GLY A 154 -4.88 -18.55 6.67
N GLU A 155 -4.79 -17.40 7.37
CA GLU A 155 -4.25 -16.15 6.82
C GLU A 155 -2.80 -16.36 6.39
N ARG A 156 -2.59 -16.49 5.08
CA ARG A 156 -1.26 -16.55 4.48
C ARG A 156 -0.70 -15.14 4.47
N SER A 157 0.45 -14.93 5.10
CA SER A 157 1.17 -13.66 4.96
C SER A 157 1.82 -13.62 3.59
N ILE A 158 1.16 -12.95 2.65
CA ILE A 158 1.60 -12.82 1.25
C ILE A 158 2.92 -12.07 1.20
N ASP A 159 3.07 -11.03 2.03
CA ASP A 159 4.30 -10.23 2.15
C ASP A 159 5.48 -11.07 2.62
N LEU A 160 5.25 -12.01 3.56
CA LEU A 160 6.28 -12.94 4.01
C LEU A 160 6.68 -13.93 2.90
N ILE A 161 5.73 -14.39 2.08
CA ILE A 161 6.01 -15.27 0.93
C ILE A 161 6.87 -14.54 -0.11
N ASP A 162 6.58 -13.27 -0.39
CA ASP A 162 7.37 -12.45 -1.33
C ASP A 162 8.77 -12.18 -0.78
N GLU A 163 8.90 -11.82 0.49
CA GLU A 163 10.19 -11.62 1.15
C GLU A 163 11.04 -12.91 1.13
N LEU A 164 10.43 -14.06 1.43
CA LEU A 164 11.10 -15.36 1.38
C LEU A 164 11.49 -15.76 -0.04
N LEU A 165 10.68 -15.41 -1.05
CA LEU A 165 10.99 -15.65 -2.46
C LEU A 165 12.19 -14.81 -2.92
N VAL A 166 12.26 -13.53 -2.56
CA VAL A 166 13.42 -12.67 -2.86
C VAL A 166 14.70 -13.22 -2.22
N LYS A 167 14.64 -13.65 -0.95
CA LYS A 167 15.78 -14.27 -0.25
C LYS A 167 16.21 -15.59 -0.92
N LEU A 168 15.25 -16.41 -1.37
CA LEU A 168 15.54 -17.64 -2.10
C LEU A 168 16.24 -17.37 -3.43
N LEU A 169 15.81 -16.35 -4.18
CA LEU A 169 16.41 -15.95 -5.46
C LEU A 169 17.86 -15.46 -5.31
N ASP A 170 18.16 -14.68 -4.27
CA ASP A 170 19.54 -14.26 -3.99
C ASP A 170 20.43 -15.49 -3.72
N LYS A 171 19.96 -16.45 -2.92
CA LYS A 171 20.71 -17.67 -2.64
C LYS A 171 20.83 -18.62 -3.83
N ASP A 172 19.83 -18.70 -4.70
CA ASP A 172 19.92 -19.42 -5.98
C ASP A 172 21.00 -18.81 -6.88
N SER A 173 21.11 -17.48 -6.95
CA SER A 173 22.15 -16.80 -7.72
C SER A 173 23.56 -17.09 -7.17
N GLN A 174 23.72 -17.14 -5.85
CA GLN A 174 24.97 -17.51 -5.18
C GLN A 174 25.31 -18.98 -5.42
N LEU A 175 24.31 -19.87 -5.37
CA LEU A 175 24.50 -21.29 -5.62
C LEU A 175 24.89 -21.57 -7.08
N LYS A 176 24.29 -20.88 -8.06
CA LYS A 176 24.65 -20.98 -9.48
C LYS A 176 26.11 -20.62 -9.75
N LYS A 177 26.63 -19.58 -9.11
CA LYS A 177 28.05 -19.17 -9.23
C LYS A 177 28.98 -20.24 -8.65
N LEU A 178 28.65 -20.77 -7.45
CA LEU A 178 29.45 -21.82 -6.83
C LEU A 178 29.38 -23.14 -7.62
N ASP A 179 28.23 -23.47 -8.21
CA ASP A 179 28.03 -24.65 -9.05
C ASP A 179 28.84 -24.56 -10.36
N SER A 180 28.88 -23.39 -11.01
CA SER A 180 29.72 -23.18 -12.20
C SER A 180 31.21 -23.30 -11.87
N ASP A 181 31.64 -22.76 -10.74
CA ASP A 181 33.04 -22.84 -10.30
C ASP A 181 33.44 -24.30 -9.97
N ILE A 182 32.51 -25.10 -9.42
CA ILE A 182 32.73 -26.53 -9.15
C ILE A 182 32.76 -27.35 -10.43
N LEU A 183 31.88 -27.07 -11.39
CA LEU A 183 31.87 -27.71 -12.71
C LEU A 183 33.20 -27.51 -13.43
N ASN A 184 33.75 -26.29 -13.38
CA ASN A 184 35.04 -25.95 -13.99
C ASN A 184 36.24 -26.67 -13.34
N LEU A 185 36.09 -27.12 -12.09
CA LEU A 185 37.15 -27.78 -11.31
C LEU A 185 36.93 -29.30 -11.14
N CYS A 186 35.82 -29.84 -11.65
CA CYS A 186 35.48 -31.25 -11.53
C CYS A 186 36.29 -32.12 -12.50
N LYS A 187 36.67 -33.32 -12.04
CA LYS A 187 37.30 -34.34 -12.88
C LYS A 187 36.24 -35.00 -13.77
N ALA A 188 36.61 -35.38 -14.99
CA ALA A 188 35.68 -35.91 -16.00
C ALA A 188 34.86 -37.14 -15.55
N GLN A 189 35.37 -37.95 -14.61
CA GLN A 189 34.70 -39.14 -14.06
C GLN A 189 33.59 -38.83 -13.04
N ASP A 190 33.67 -37.70 -12.33
CA ASP A 190 32.69 -37.33 -11.29
C ASP A 190 31.68 -36.27 -11.78
N LEU A 191 31.86 -35.79 -13.02
CA LEU A 191 31.09 -34.68 -13.59
C LEU A 191 29.60 -35.02 -13.70
N THR A 192 29.24 -36.23 -14.12
CA THR A 192 27.84 -36.66 -14.29
C THR A 192 27.09 -36.67 -12.96
N ASN A 193 27.67 -37.29 -11.93
CA ASN A 193 27.08 -37.38 -10.60
C ASN A 193 26.95 -36.00 -9.93
N GLU A 194 27.89 -35.09 -10.18
CA GLU A 194 27.84 -33.73 -9.66
C GLU A 194 26.79 -32.87 -10.39
N VAL A 195 26.63 -33.04 -11.70
CA VAL A 195 25.57 -32.40 -12.50
C VAL A 195 24.19 -32.86 -12.04
N GLU A 196 23.98 -34.16 -11.83
CA GLU A 196 22.71 -34.70 -11.34
C GLU A 196 22.33 -34.11 -9.99
N ARG A 197 23.28 -34.09 -9.03
CA ARG A 197 23.07 -33.47 -7.72
C ARG A 197 22.79 -31.98 -7.80
N GLN A 198 23.40 -31.25 -8.74
CA GLN A 198 23.11 -29.83 -8.96
C GLN A 198 21.69 -29.63 -9.47
N GLN A 199 21.26 -30.48 -10.39
CA GLN A 199 19.97 -30.40 -11.05
C GLN A 199 18.82 -30.68 -10.08
N GLU A 200 18.96 -31.65 -9.18
CA GLU A 200 17.96 -31.91 -8.12
C GLU A 200 17.65 -30.67 -7.26
N TYR A 201 18.68 -29.91 -6.84
CA TYR A 201 18.47 -28.68 -6.08
C TYR A 201 17.85 -27.57 -6.92
N ARG A 202 18.26 -27.44 -8.19
CA ARG A 202 17.66 -26.46 -9.11
C ARG A 202 16.17 -26.75 -9.33
N ASP A 203 15.81 -28.01 -9.52
CA ASP A 203 14.42 -28.42 -9.75
C ASP A 203 13.55 -28.16 -8.51
N GLN A 204 14.10 -28.40 -7.31
CA GLN A 204 13.42 -28.03 -6.05
C GLN A 204 13.21 -26.52 -5.95
N ILE A 205 14.23 -25.70 -6.22
CA ILE A 205 14.13 -24.23 -6.19
C ILE A 205 13.08 -23.74 -7.19
N ILE A 206 13.11 -24.24 -8.43
CA ILE A 206 12.16 -23.86 -9.49
C ILE A 206 10.73 -24.23 -9.10
N THR A 207 10.52 -25.44 -8.59
CA THR A 207 9.19 -25.91 -8.17
C THR A 207 8.58 -25.00 -7.12
N TRP A 208 9.35 -24.66 -6.08
CA TRP A 208 8.87 -23.81 -5.00
C TRP A 208 8.73 -22.34 -5.41
N LYS A 209 9.62 -21.84 -6.28
CA LYS A 209 9.47 -20.52 -6.92
C LYS A 209 8.14 -20.41 -7.68
N MET A 210 7.84 -21.38 -8.56
CA MET A 210 6.59 -21.35 -9.34
C MET A 210 5.35 -21.44 -8.45
N ARG A 211 5.39 -22.21 -7.36
CA ARG A 211 4.29 -22.32 -6.40
C ARG A 211 4.04 -21.00 -5.67
N ALA A 212 5.10 -20.35 -5.18
CA ALA A 212 5.00 -19.06 -4.51
C ALA A 212 4.49 -17.96 -5.45
N GLU A 213 5.03 -17.85 -6.66
CA GLU A 213 4.54 -16.88 -7.65
C GLU A 213 3.09 -17.13 -8.07
N LYS A 214 2.65 -18.40 -8.15
CA LYS A 214 1.25 -18.72 -8.46
C LYS A 214 0.30 -18.19 -7.38
N ILE A 215 0.70 -18.24 -6.12
CA ILE A 215 -0.08 -17.69 -5.01
C ILE A 215 -0.09 -16.16 -5.07
N LEU A 216 1.06 -15.54 -5.32
CA LEU A 216 1.16 -14.08 -5.47
C LEU A 216 0.26 -13.58 -6.62
N ARG A 217 0.33 -14.21 -7.80
CA ARG A 217 -0.52 -13.88 -8.95
C ARG A 217 -2.01 -14.07 -8.65
N LYS A 218 -2.37 -15.14 -7.93
CA LYS A 218 -3.76 -15.40 -7.55
C LYS A 218 -4.29 -14.28 -6.63
N ASN A 219 -3.49 -13.85 -5.65
CA ASN A 219 -3.83 -12.74 -4.77
C ASN A 219 -3.87 -11.40 -5.53
N GLU A 220 -2.97 -11.15 -6.48
CA GLU A 220 -3.06 -9.97 -7.35
C GLU A 220 -4.39 -9.95 -8.11
N SER A 221 -4.81 -11.08 -8.70
CA SER A 221 -6.12 -11.18 -9.36
C SER A 221 -7.30 -11.04 -8.39
N GLU A 222 -7.24 -11.61 -7.19
CA GLU A 222 -8.28 -11.46 -6.17
C GLU A 222 -8.36 -10.01 -5.65
N THR A 223 -7.21 -9.34 -5.40
CA THR A 223 -7.20 -7.92 -5.02
C THR A 223 -7.62 -7.00 -6.17
N LEU A 224 -7.48 -7.41 -7.44
CA LEU A 224 -8.00 -6.67 -8.58
C LEU A 224 -9.50 -6.84 -8.70
N ILE A 225 -10.03 -8.06 -8.49
CA ILE A 225 -11.47 -8.31 -8.43
C ILE A 225 -12.09 -7.57 -7.25
N ASP A 226 -11.48 -7.61 -6.05
CA ASP A 226 -11.93 -6.85 -4.88
C ASP A 226 -11.82 -5.34 -5.10
N ARG A 227 -10.81 -4.85 -5.84
CA ARG A 227 -10.73 -3.43 -6.25
C ARG A 227 -11.81 -3.05 -7.27
N ILE A 228 -12.17 -3.93 -8.19
CA ILE A 228 -13.24 -3.71 -9.17
C ILE A 228 -14.61 -3.76 -8.48
N VAL A 229 -14.83 -4.73 -7.60
CA VAL A 229 -16.05 -4.87 -6.79
C VAL A 229 -16.17 -3.71 -5.79
N ASN A 230 -15.08 -3.29 -5.13
CA ASN A 230 -15.08 -2.11 -4.26
C ASN A 230 -15.22 -0.78 -5.01
N ARG A 231 -14.75 -0.67 -6.26
CA ARG A 231 -15.07 0.52 -7.09
C ARG A 231 -16.55 0.58 -7.44
N ASN A 232 -17.23 -0.57 -7.56
CA ASN A 232 -18.67 -0.62 -7.81
C ASN A 232 -19.52 -0.46 -6.53
N THR A 233 -18.99 -0.76 -5.34
CA THR A 233 -19.66 -0.50 -4.05
C THR A 233 -19.31 0.84 -3.41
N GLN A 234 -18.30 1.55 -3.90
CA GLN A 234 -18.06 2.97 -3.60
C GLN A 234 -18.82 3.93 -4.54
N GLN A 235 -20.04 3.57 -4.93
CA GLN A 235 -21.04 4.61 -5.12
C GLN A 235 -21.28 5.29 -3.76
N CYS A 236 -20.71 6.49 -3.59
CA CYS A 236 -21.05 7.51 -2.61
C CYS A 236 -21.99 7.04 -1.49
N SER A 237 -21.45 6.51 -0.38
CA SER A 237 -22.25 6.27 0.83
C SER A 237 -22.45 7.55 1.66
N VAL A 238 -22.53 8.71 1.00
CA VAL A 238 -23.38 9.78 1.51
C VAL A 238 -24.77 9.34 1.10
N LYS A 239 -25.62 8.94 2.07
CA LYS A 239 -27.05 8.74 1.82
C LYS A 239 -27.67 10.10 1.50
N LEU A 240 -27.41 10.58 0.29
CA LEU A 240 -28.12 11.67 -0.33
C LEU A 240 -29.60 11.25 -0.37
N PRO A 241 -30.54 12.18 -0.14
CA PRO A 241 -31.95 11.91 -0.37
C PRO A 241 -32.11 11.22 -1.72
N ARG A 242 -32.87 10.12 -1.78
CA ARG A 242 -33.10 9.42 -3.05
C ARG A 242 -33.57 10.45 -4.07
N LEU A 243 -32.78 10.67 -5.13
CA LEU A 243 -33.13 11.57 -6.23
C LEU A 243 -34.51 11.15 -6.75
N GLN A 244 -35.53 11.93 -6.39
CA GLN A 244 -36.84 11.79 -6.99
C GLN A 244 -36.73 12.47 -8.35
N ILE A 245 -36.64 11.67 -9.41
CA ILE A 245 -36.74 12.21 -10.77
C ILE A 245 -38.10 12.92 -10.85
N PRO A 246 -38.13 14.24 -11.09
CA PRO A 246 -39.38 14.97 -11.20
C PRO A 246 -40.18 14.39 -12.36
N GLN A 247 -41.48 14.27 -12.16
CA GLN A 247 -42.35 13.81 -13.23
C GLN A 247 -42.34 14.82 -14.39
N TYR A 248 -42.22 14.31 -15.60
CA TYR A 248 -42.08 15.11 -16.82
C TYR A 248 -43.44 15.25 -17.51
N ASP A 249 -43.91 16.49 -17.64
CA ASP A 249 -45.21 16.85 -18.20
C ASP A 249 -45.23 16.99 -19.73
N GLY A 250 -44.06 17.06 -20.37
CA GLY A 250 -43.92 17.35 -21.80
C GLY A 250 -43.34 18.71 -22.13
N SER A 251 -42.88 19.49 -21.15
CA SER A 251 -42.25 20.79 -21.42
C SER A 251 -40.92 20.64 -22.18
N ILE A 252 -40.80 21.32 -23.32
CA ILE A 252 -39.63 21.27 -24.21
C ILE A 252 -38.36 21.78 -23.49
N LEU A 253 -38.51 22.77 -22.60
CA LEU A 253 -37.40 23.37 -21.85
C LEU A 253 -36.81 22.39 -20.82
N ASN A 254 -37.67 21.63 -20.14
CA ASN A 254 -37.27 20.74 -19.06
C ASN A 254 -36.87 19.34 -19.56
N PHE A 255 -36.97 19.08 -20.87
CA PHE A 255 -36.69 17.76 -21.44
C PHE A 255 -35.22 17.35 -21.24
N ASN A 256 -34.28 18.27 -21.46
CA ASN A 256 -32.84 17.98 -21.31
C ASN A 256 -32.49 17.62 -19.85
N ASP A 257 -33.06 18.35 -18.89
CA ASP A 257 -32.83 18.11 -17.47
C ASP A 257 -33.43 16.77 -17.03
N PHE A 258 -34.67 16.49 -17.46
CA PHE A 258 -35.32 15.20 -17.21
C PHE A 258 -34.54 14.05 -17.85
N TYR A 259 -34.17 14.16 -19.12
CA TYR A 259 -33.47 13.11 -19.85
C TYR A 259 -32.10 12.83 -19.23
N SER A 260 -31.35 13.86 -18.86
CA SER A 260 -30.03 13.70 -18.21
C SER A 260 -30.16 12.99 -16.85
N GLN A 261 -31.17 13.35 -16.05
CA GLN A 261 -31.43 12.70 -14.77
C GLN A 261 -31.91 11.25 -14.94
N PHE A 262 -32.78 11.00 -15.92
CA PHE A 262 -33.28 9.66 -16.25
C PHE A 262 -32.18 8.76 -16.80
N GLU A 263 -31.32 9.28 -17.65
CA GLU A 263 -30.19 8.56 -18.24
C GLU A 263 -29.19 8.14 -17.15
N ALA A 264 -28.81 9.07 -16.27
CA ALA A 264 -27.91 8.80 -15.16
C ALA A 264 -28.49 7.81 -14.14
N ALA A 265 -29.78 7.90 -13.82
CA ALA A 265 -30.40 7.10 -12.77
C ALA A 265 -30.87 5.71 -13.24
N ILE A 266 -31.39 5.60 -14.47
CA ILE A 266 -32.11 4.41 -14.95
C ILE A 266 -31.43 3.81 -16.18
N HIS A 267 -31.04 4.62 -17.16
CA HIS A 267 -30.45 4.10 -18.41
C HIS A 267 -29.08 3.46 -18.17
N ASN A 268 -28.20 4.15 -17.43
CA ASN A 268 -26.84 3.69 -17.09
C ASN A 268 -26.78 2.59 -16.02
N ASN A 269 -27.91 2.25 -15.39
CA ASN A 269 -27.97 1.18 -14.41
C ASN A 269 -28.11 -0.18 -15.11
N SER A 270 -27.06 -1.01 -15.02
CA SER A 270 -27.03 -2.36 -15.61
C SER A 270 -27.87 -3.39 -14.84
N ASN A 271 -28.33 -3.06 -13.63
CA ASN A 271 -29.12 -3.98 -12.79
C ASN A 271 -30.61 -4.01 -13.14
N LEU A 272 -31.10 -3.09 -14.00
CA LEU A 272 -32.50 -3.01 -14.40
C LEU A 272 -32.72 -3.64 -15.78
N SER A 273 -33.77 -4.44 -15.93
CA SER A 273 -34.19 -4.97 -17.22
C SER A 273 -34.78 -3.87 -18.12
N TYR A 274 -34.66 -3.99 -19.44
CA TYR A 274 -35.27 -3.06 -20.40
C TYR A 274 -36.78 -2.89 -20.19
N VAL A 275 -37.48 -3.95 -19.76
CA VAL A 275 -38.92 -3.90 -19.45
C VAL A 275 -39.19 -3.09 -18.17
N GLU A 276 -38.33 -3.21 -17.16
CA GLU A 276 -38.41 -2.42 -15.93
C GLU A 276 -38.08 -0.96 -16.19
N LYS A 277 -37.03 -0.69 -16.98
CA LYS A 277 -36.68 0.66 -17.45
C LYS A 277 -37.84 1.33 -18.18
N PHE A 278 -38.58 0.58 -18.99
CA PHE A 278 -39.76 1.08 -19.69
C PHE A 278 -40.95 1.34 -18.76
N ASN A 279 -41.18 0.48 -17.76
CA ASN A 279 -42.18 0.73 -16.73
C ASN A 279 -41.87 1.98 -15.91
N TYR A 280 -40.61 2.17 -15.51
CA TYR A 280 -40.16 3.37 -14.84
C TYR A 280 -40.35 4.61 -15.72
N LEU A 281 -39.91 4.57 -16.98
CA LEU A 281 -40.13 5.67 -17.93
C LEU A 281 -41.61 6.06 -17.99
N LYS A 282 -42.52 5.10 -18.15
CA LYS A 282 -43.97 5.35 -18.19
C LYS A 282 -44.55 5.94 -16.90
N SER A 283 -43.93 5.65 -15.75
CA SER A 283 -44.33 6.20 -14.45
C SER A 283 -43.90 7.65 -14.24
N TYR A 284 -42.77 8.05 -14.84
CA TYR A 284 -42.25 9.42 -14.74
C TYR A 284 -42.87 10.39 -15.75
N LEU A 285 -43.48 9.88 -16.83
CA LEU A 285 -44.12 10.71 -17.84
C LEU A 285 -45.59 11.02 -17.46
N ILE A 286 -45.97 12.30 -17.53
CA ILE A 286 -47.35 12.80 -17.39
C ILE A 286 -47.80 13.45 -18.71
N ASN A 287 -49.10 13.73 -18.82
CA ASN A 287 -49.73 14.58 -19.84
C ASN A 287 -49.25 14.27 -21.26
N ASP A 288 -48.69 15.24 -21.96
CA ASP A 288 -48.32 15.17 -23.37
C ASP A 288 -47.20 14.17 -23.63
N ALA A 289 -46.28 14.05 -22.68
CA ALA A 289 -45.19 13.09 -22.74
C ALA A 289 -45.70 11.64 -22.59
N LYS A 290 -46.71 11.42 -21.73
CA LYS A 290 -47.36 10.10 -21.57
C LYS A 290 -48.21 9.74 -22.79
N ILE A 291 -48.89 10.71 -23.39
CA ILE A 291 -49.68 10.51 -24.61
C ILE A 291 -48.77 10.05 -25.77
N ALA A 292 -47.56 10.59 -25.86
CA ALA A 292 -46.59 10.23 -26.90
C ALA A 292 -46.25 8.72 -26.92
N ILE A 293 -46.21 8.07 -25.75
CA ILE A 293 -45.77 6.68 -25.59
C ILE A 293 -46.95 5.71 -25.35
N ARG A 294 -48.18 6.21 -25.18
CA ARG A 294 -49.36 5.39 -24.85
C ARG A 294 -49.63 4.26 -25.86
N GLY A 295 -49.22 4.41 -27.13
CA GLY A 295 -49.38 3.41 -28.19
C GLY A 295 -48.39 2.24 -28.13
N LEU A 296 -47.35 2.30 -27.30
CA LEU A 296 -46.31 1.26 -27.22
C LEU A 296 -46.64 0.20 -26.16
N ALA A 297 -46.53 -1.07 -26.55
CA ALA A 297 -46.67 -2.20 -25.63
C ALA A 297 -45.45 -2.34 -24.71
N LEU A 298 -45.64 -2.88 -23.50
CA LEU A 298 -44.58 -3.14 -22.51
C LEU A 298 -43.67 -4.30 -22.95
N LYS A 299 -42.81 -4.05 -23.95
CA LYS A 299 -41.79 -4.98 -24.46
C LYS A 299 -40.42 -4.32 -24.40
N SER A 300 -39.37 -5.13 -24.29
CA SER A 300 -37.97 -4.66 -24.27
C SER A 300 -37.61 -3.87 -25.53
N GLU A 301 -38.04 -4.34 -26.70
CA GLU A 301 -37.79 -3.72 -28.01
C GLU A 301 -38.43 -2.32 -28.13
N ASN A 302 -39.52 -2.07 -27.40
CA ASN A 302 -40.25 -0.81 -27.46
C ASN A 302 -39.66 0.29 -26.57
N TYR A 303 -38.72 -0.06 -25.68
CA TYR A 303 -38.08 0.93 -24.80
C TYR A 303 -37.26 1.94 -25.61
N ASP A 304 -36.41 1.46 -26.51
CA ASP A 304 -35.56 2.31 -27.34
C ASP A 304 -36.42 3.14 -28.31
N LEU A 305 -37.48 2.55 -28.86
CA LEU A 305 -38.47 3.27 -29.68
C LEU A 305 -39.16 4.38 -28.88
N ALA A 306 -39.54 4.13 -27.63
CA ALA A 306 -40.16 5.15 -26.78
C ALA A 306 -39.21 6.33 -26.49
N LEU A 307 -37.94 6.05 -26.23
CA LEU A 307 -36.93 7.08 -26.03
C LEU A 307 -36.69 7.90 -27.30
N ASN A 308 -36.64 7.25 -28.46
CA ASN A 308 -36.48 7.94 -29.74
C ASN A 308 -37.67 8.84 -30.05
N ILE A 309 -38.91 8.39 -29.83
CA ILE A 309 -40.12 9.21 -29.99
C ILE A 309 -40.08 10.44 -29.06
N LEU A 310 -39.62 10.28 -27.81
CA LEU A 310 -39.46 11.41 -26.90
C LEU A 310 -38.39 12.39 -27.36
N LYS A 311 -37.23 11.89 -27.82
CA LYS A 311 -36.14 12.71 -28.35
C LYS A 311 -36.56 13.47 -29.61
N GLU A 312 -37.26 12.81 -30.53
CA GLU A 312 -37.75 13.44 -31.76
C GLU A 312 -38.84 14.48 -31.47
N ARG A 313 -39.74 14.21 -30.52
CA ARG A 313 -40.86 15.11 -30.25
C ARG A 313 -40.49 16.31 -29.38
N PHE A 314 -39.72 16.07 -28.31
CA PHE A 314 -39.40 17.05 -27.27
C PHE A 314 -37.91 17.45 -27.22
N GLY A 315 -37.02 16.67 -27.83
CA GLY A 315 -35.58 16.94 -27.88
C GLY A 315 -35.13 17.75 -29.10
N ARG A 316 -36.05 18.27 -29.93
CA ARG A 316 -35.71 19.12 -31.07
C ARG A 316 -35.05 20.41 -30.60
N THR A 317 -33.78 20.54 -30.94
CA THR A 317 -32.94 21.71 -30.63
C THR A 317 -33.58 23.01 -31.08
N ASP A 318 -34.16 23.01 -32.28
CA ASP A 318 -34.77 24.21 -32.88
C ASP A 318 -35.96 24.69 -32.06
N MET A 319 -36.83 23.77 -31.62
CA MET A 319 -37.96 24.11 -30.76
C MET A 319 -37.53 24.57 -29.37
N ILE A 320 -36.42 24.06 -28.85
CA ILE A 320 -35.85 24.50 -27.57
C ILE A 320 -35.31 25.93 -27.70
N ILE A 321 -34.60 26.22 -28.79
CA ILE A 321 -34.08 27.56 -29.11
C ILE A 321 -35.24 28.53 -29.29
N ASP A 322 -36.26 28.17 -30.09
CA ASP A 322 -37.45 28.99 -30.30
C ASP A 322 -38.21 29.23 -29.00
N ALA A 323 -38.33 28.21 -28.13
CA ALA A 323 -38.94 28.37 -26.83
C ALA A 323 -38.16 29.37 -25.97
N HIS A 324 -36.84 29.23 -25.86
CA HIS A 324 -35.98 30.18 -25.14
C HIS A 324 -36.08 31.61 -25.71
N MET A 325 -36.05 31.75 -27.02
CA MET A 325 -36.18 33.04 -27.71
C MET A 325 -37.56 33.66 -27.49
N SER A 326 -38.63 32.86 -27.56
CA SER A 326 -40.00 33.33 -27.30
C SER A 326 -40.21 33.82 -25.86
N GLN A 327 -39.57 33.18 -24.88
CA GLN A 327 -39.60 33.62 -23.49
C GLN A 327 -38.81 34.91 -23.29
N LEU A 328 -37.66 35.05 -23.96
CA LEU A 328 -36.88 36.29 -23.96
C LEU A 328 -37.58 37.46 -24.67
N LEU A 329 -38.37 37.18 -25.71
CA LEU A 329 -39.19 38.19 -26.39
C LEU A 329 -40.38 38.65 -25.53
N ASN A 330 -40.95 37.75 -24.74
CA ASN A 330 -42.14 37.99 -23.90
C ASN A 330 -41.82 38.34 -22.44
N LEU A 331 -40.66 38.97 -22.19
CA LEU A 331 -40.29 39.41 -20.85
C LEU A 331 -41.26 40.49 -20.35
N ASN A 332 -41.78 40.29 -19.14
CA ASN A 332 -42.70 41.24 -18.51
C ASN A 332 -41.96 42.50 -18.06
N PRO A 333 -42.39 43.71 -18.46
CA PRO A 333 -41.74 44.95 -18.06
C PRO A 333 -41.85 45.18 -16.55
N VAL A 334 -40.74 45.53 -15.90
CA VAL A 334 -40.75 45.92 -14.49
C VAL A 334 -41.01 47.42 -14.42
N SER A 335 -42.21 47.81 -13.99
CA SER A 335 -42.63 49.22 -13.98
C SER A 335 -42.07 50.04 -12.81
N LYS A 336 -41.66 49.40 -11.71
CA LYS A 336 -41.19 50.07 -10.49
C LYS A 336 -39.71 49.79 -10.24
N SER A 337 -38.90 50.85 -10.23
CA SER A 337 -37.46 50.85 -9.92
C SER A 337 -37.16 50.35 -8.49
N GLN A 338 -38.12 50.51 -7.58
CA GLN A 338 -38.04 50.10 -6.18
C GLN A 338 -38.33 48.62 -5.94
N ASP A 339 -38.90 47.89 -6.91
CA ASP A 339 -39.18 46.47 -6.77
C ASP A 339 -37.97 45.62 -7.17
N VAL A 340 -36.99 45.60 -6.27
CA VAL A 340 -35.73 44.88 -6.41
C VAL A 340 -35.94 43.39 -6.66
N LYS A 341 -37.01 42.80 -6.08
CA LYS A 341 -37.33 41.37 -6.26
C LYS A 341 -37.80 41.06 -7.68
N SER A 342 -38.67 41.89 -8.23
CA SER A 342 -39.14 41.73 -9.61
C SER A 342 -38.02 41.96 -10.62
N LEU A 343 -37.13 42.93 -10.36
CA LEU A 343 -35.94 43.17 -11.18
C LEU A 343 -34.95 41.99 -11.13
N ARG A 344 -34.70 41.43 -9.93
CA ARG A 344 -33.89 40.20 -9.77
C ARG A 344 -34.50 39.03 -10.53
N ARG A 345 -35.81 38.83 -10.43
CA ARG A 345 -36.51 37.74 -11.13
C ARG A 345 -36.38 37.89 -12.64
N LEU A 346 -36.56 39.11 -13.17
CA LEU A 346 -36.37 39.40 -14.59
C LEU A 346 -34.94 39.08 -15.03
N TYR A 347 -33.94 39.58 -14.31
CA TYR A 347 -32.54 39.29 -14.60
C TYR A 347 -32.25 37.77 -14.59
N SER A 348 -32.74 37.06 -13.57
CA SER A 348 -32.55 35.61 -13.46
C SER A 348 -33.19 34.84 -14.62
N ILE A 349 -34.37 35.24 -15.09
CA ILE A 349 -35.03 34.62 -16.24
C ILE A 349 -34.22 34.88 -17.53
N CYS A 350 -33.76 36.13 -17.73
CA CYS A 350 -32.93 36.48 -18.87
C CYS A 350 -31.63 35.66 -18.90
N GLU A 351 -30.92 35.63 -17.78
CA GLU A 351 -29.66 34.90 -17.62
C GLU A 351 -29.85 33.39 -17.82
N THR A 352 -30.95 32.82 -17.32
CA THR A 352 -31.26 31.38 -17.51
C THR A 352 -31.47 31.03 -18.97
N HIS A 353 -32.22 31.85 -19.72
CA HIS A 353 -32.48 31.58 -21.12
C HIS A 353 -31.27 31.87 -22.02
N ILE A 354 -30.46 32.89 -21.70
CA ILE A 354 -29.20 33.18 -22.41
C ILE A 354 -28.21 32.03 -22.25
N ARG A 355 -27.99 31.55 -21.02
CA ARG A 355 -27.18 30.34 -20.78
C ARG A 355 -27.73 29.12 -21.50
N GLY A 356 -29.06 28.98 -21.56
CA GLY A 356 -29.73 27.92 -22.31
C GLY A 356 -29.42 27.96 -23.81
N LEU A 357 -29.39 29.15 -24.40
CA LEU A 357 -29.05 29.37 -25.81
C LEU A 357 -27.55 29.13 -26.09
N GLU A 358 -26.67 29.61 -25.20
CA GLU A 358 -25.22 29.37 -25.29
C GLU A 358 -24.89 27.88 -25.22
N ASN A 359 -25.52 27.14 -24.31
CA ASN A 359 -25.36 25.68 -24.20
C ASN A 359 -25.82 24.93 -25.45
N LYS A 360 -26.70 25.53 -26.27
CA LYS A 360 -27.16 24.97 -27.54
C LYS A 360 -26.35 25.47 -28.74
N GLY A 361 -25.32 26.28 -28.52
CA GLY A 361 -24.40 26.75 -29.56
C GLY A 361 -24.91 27.92 -30.39
N VAL A 362 -25.88 28.69 -29.88
CA VAL A 362 -26.31 29.93 -30.53
C VAL A 362 -25.32 31.03 -30.19
N ASP A 363 -24.77 31.68 -31.22
CA ASP A 363 -23.81 32.76 -31.03
C ASP A 363 -24.43 33.96 -30.29
N PRO A 364 -23.79 34.46 -29.21
CA PRO A 364 -24.27 35.60 -28.45
C PRO A 364 -24.54 36.83 -29.31
N ASN A 365 -23.74 37.04 -30.35
CA ASN A 365 -23.84 38.19 -31.23
C ASN A 365 -25.13 38.21 -32.06
N SER A 366 -25.69 37.04 -32.39
CA SER A 366 -26.88 36.94 -33.25
C SER A 366 -28.16 37.43 -32.56
N TYR A 367 -28.27 37.24 -31.25
CA TYR A 367 -29.41 37.73 -30.46
C TYR A 367 -29.12 38.99 -29.65
N SER A 368 -27.85 39.41 -29.58
CA SER A 368 -27.42 40.55 -28.76
C SER A 368 -28.07 41.89 -29.15
N SER A 369 -28.23 42.20 -30.43
CA SER A 369 -28.84 43.48 -30.79
C SER A 369 -30.34 43.53 -30.44
N LEU A 370 -31.04 42.40 -30.59
CA LEU A 370 -32.47 42.28 -30.33
C LEU A 370 -32.76 42.29 -28.82
N LEU A 371 -32.04 41.48 -28.05
CA LEU A 371 -32.21 41.41 -26.61
C LEU A 371 -31.80 42.73 -25.94
N TYR A 372 -30.83 43.47 -26.48
CA TYR A 372 -30.45 44.78 -25.96
C TYR A 372 -31.63 45.77 -26.03
N ALA A 373 -32.30 45.84 -27.18
CA ALA A 373 -33.47 46.69 -27.37
C ALA A 373 -34.66 46.27 -26.48
N ILE A 374 -34.86 44.97 -26.30
CA ILE A 374 -35.93 44.43 -25.45
C ILE A 374 -35.63 44.70 -23.98
N LEU A 375 -34.40 44.44 -23.53
CA LEU A 375 -33.98 44.71 -22.15
C LEU A 375 -34.17 46.19 -21.82
N LEU A 376 -33.71 47.10 -22.67
CA LEU A 376 -33.95 48.54 -22.47
C LEU A 376 -35.43 48.93 -22.32
N LYS A 377 -36.34 48.21 -23.00
CA LYS A 377 -37.79 48.42 -22.91
C LYS A 377 -38.41 47.78 -21.66
N THR A 378 -37.84 46.67 -21.18
CA THR A 378 -38.36 45.90 -20.03
C THR A 378 -37.89 46.45 -18.68
N ILE A 379 -36.78 47.18 -18.66
CA ILE A 379 -36.14 47.72 -17.45
C ILE A 379 -36.76 49.09 -17.08
N PRO A 380 -36.92 49.41 -15.77
CA PRO A 380 -37.36 50.73 -15.30
C PRO A 380 -36.54 51.90 -15.87
N ARG A 381 -37.19 53.03 -16.15
CA ARG A 381 -36.60 54.20 -16.86
C ARG A 381 -35.32 54.77 -16.24
N ASP A 382 -35.07 54.56 -14.96
CA ASP A 382 -33.90 55.09 -14.25
C ASP A 382 -32.61 54.34 -14.63
N LEU A 383 -32.72 53.03 -14.89
CA LEU A 383 -31.58 52.14 -15.09
C LEU A 383 -30.91 52.27 -16.46
N PRO A 384 -31.63 52.43 -17.59
CA PRO A 384 -31.02 52.80 -18.86
C PRO A 384 -30.25 54.12 -18.81
N LEU A 385 -30.70 55.06 -17.98
CA LEU A 385 -30.06 56.37 -17.84
C LEU A 385 -28.75 56.25 -17.05
N GLU A 386 -28.73 55.47 -15.97
CA GLU A 386 -27.50 55.14 -15.25
C GLU A 386 -26.52 54.30 -16.08
N PHE A 387 -27.05 53.38 -16.89
CA PHE A 387 -26.24 52.56 -17.79
C PHE A 387 -25.62 53.39 -18.91
N SER A 388 -26.39 54.26 -19.57
CA SER A 388 -25.87 55.18 -20.60
C SER A 388 -24.77 56.09 -20.03
N ARG A 389 -24.91 56.60 -18.78
CA ARG A 389 -23.85 57.35 -18.10
C ARG A 389 -22.56 56.55 -17.93
N LYS A 390 -22.63 55.25 -17.62
CA LYS A 390 -21.45 54.38 -17.51
C LYS A 390 -20.86 54.00 -18.87
N ILE A 391 -21.71 53.77 -19.88
CA ILE A 391 -21.29 53.45 -21.25
C ILE A 391 -20.56 54.60 -21.93
N TYR A 392 -20.90 55.86 -21.67
CA TYR A 392 -20.15 56.99 -22.25
C TYR A 392 -18.62 56.93 -21.97
N ALA A 393 -18.18 56.13 -20.99
CA ALA A 393 -16.77 55.88 -20.70
C ALA A 393 -16.14 54.68 -21.44
N LYS A 394 -16.91 53.72 -21.98
CA LYS A 394 -16.44 52.51 -22.69
C LYS A 394 -17.15 52.40 -24.05
N LYS A 395 -16.39 52.46 -25.14
CA LYS A 395 -16.87 52.62 -26.53
C LYS A 395 -17.57 51.39 -27.17
N GLU A 396 -17.70 50.27 -26.48
CA GLU A 396 -18.28 49.03 -27.01
C GLU A 396 -19.47 48.62 -26.14
N ASN A 397 -20.57 48.23 -26.78
CA ASN A 397 -21.85 47.92 -26.14
C ASN A 397 -22.22 46.46 -26.43
N GLU A 398 -21.80 45.55 -25.57
CA GLU A 398 -22.29 44.18 -25.61
C GLU A 398 -23.45 43.98 -24.64
N ILE A 399 -24.32 43.00 -24.91
CA ILE A 399 -25.33 42.57 -23.93
C ILE A 399 -24.68 42.12 -22.63
N SER A 400 -23.51 41.50 -22.74
CA SER A 400 -22.71 41.05 -21.61
C SER A 400 -22.48 42.19 -20.61
N ASP A 401 -22.11 43.38 -21.10
CA ASP A 401 -21.89 44.56 -20.26
C ASP A 401 -23.18 45.08 -19.62
N LEU A 402 -24.32 45.01 -20.34
CA LEU A 402 -25.62 45.39 -19.81
C LEU A 402 -26.07 44.42 -18.71
N LEU A 403 -25.89 43.11 -18.90
CA LEU A 403 -26.21 42.10 -17.89
C LEU A 403 -25.31 42.24 -16.66
N GLU A 404 -24.01 42.47 -16.86
CA GLU A 404 -23.09 42.69 -15.75
C GLU A 404 -23.45 43.96 -14.97
N PHE A 405 -23.76 45.06 -15.67
CA PHE A 405 -24.25 46.27 -15.03
C PHE A 405 -25.53 46.01 -14.22
N LEU A 406 -26.52 45.33 -14.80
CA LEU A 406 -27.77 45.03 -14.11
C LEU A 406 -27.54 44.17 -12.88
N LYS A 407 -26.64 43.18 -12.96
CA LYS A 407 -26.26 42.35 -11.82
C LYS A 407 -25.66 43.18 -10.69
N ILE A 408 -24.72 44.06 -10.99
CA ILE A 408 -24.08 44.94 -10.00
C ILE A 408 -25.12 45.88 -9.38
N GLU A 409 -25.97 46.48 -10.21
CA GLU A 409 -26.97 47.44 -9.76
C GLU A 409 -28.06 46.78 -8.88
N ILE A 410 -28.49 45.55 -9.23
CA ILE A 410 -29.37 44.74 -8.38
C ILE A 410 -28.70 44.46 -7.02
N GLN A 411 -27.44 44.05 -7.00
CA GLN A 411 -26.70 43.78 -5.76
C GLN A 411 -26.56 45.02 -4.87
N CYS A 412 -26.28 46.19 -5.47
CA CYS A 412 -26.22 47.47 -4.75
C CYS A 412 -27.57 47.82 -4.11
N ARG A 413 -28.67 47.65 -4.84
CA ARG A 413 -30.02 47.94 -4.34
C ARG A 413 -30.45 47.01 -3.23
N GLU A 414 -30.07 45.74 -3.28
CA GLU A 414 -30.36 44.76 -2.23
C GLU A 414 -29.59 45.03 -0.95
N ARG A 415 -28.32 45.42 -1.08
CA ARG A 415 -27.52 45.83 0.07
C ARG A 415 -28.11 47.08 0.72
N ASN A 416 -28.57 48.04 -0.06
CA ASN A 416 -29.28 49.21 0.46
C ASN A 416 -30.63 48.85 1.10
N GLU A 417 -31.42 47.95 0.50
CA GLU A 417 -32.69 47.49 1.09
C GLU A 417 -32.46 46.76 2.43
N HIS A 418 -31.37 46.00 2.55
CA HIS A 418 -30.98 45.36 3.81
C HIS A 418 -30.60 46.38 4.88
N LEU A 419 -29.73 47.35 4.54
CA LEU A 419 -29.30 48.39 5.46
C LEU A 419 -30.48 49.24 5.96
N ILE A 420 -31.41 49.61 5.07
CA ILE A 420 -32.61 50.38 5.44
C ILE A 420 -33.47 49.59 6.43
N LYS A 421 -33.64 48.27 6.25
CA LYS A 421 -34.38 47.42 7.20
C LYS A 421 -33.70 47.32 8.56
N GLU A 422 -32.37 47.33 8.62
CA GLU A 422 -31.62 47.36 9.88
C GLU A 422 -31.84 48.68 10.62
N PHE A 423 -31.70 49.82 9.93
CA PHE A 423 -31.97 51.15 10.51
C PHE A 423 -33.42 51.28 11.00
N ASP A 424 -34.41 50.82 10.23
CA ASP A 424 -35.82 50.82 10.63
C ASP A 424 -36.10 49.90 11.83
N ALA A 425 -35.40 48.77 11.93
CA ALA A 425 -35.52 47.84 13.06
C ALA A 425 -34.94 48.45 14.35
N ASP A 426 -33.84 49.18 14.26
CA ASP A 426 -33.21 49.84 15.40
C ASP A 426 -34.03 51.06 15.87
N ALA A 427 -34.56 51.87 14.95
CA ALA A 427 -35.50 52.95 15.28
C ALA A 427 -36.78 52.44 15.98
N ARG A 428 -37.28 51.25 15.61
CA ARG A 428 -38.40 50.58 16.28
C ARG A 428 -38.06 50.03 17.67
N LYS A 429 -36.79 49.67 17.93
CA LYS A 429 -36.33 49.28 19.26
C LYS A 429 -36.18 50.48 20.17
N GLU A 430 -35.61 51.58 19.68
CA GLU A 430 -35.45 52.83 20.43
C GLU A 430 -36.81 53.44 20.82
N THR A 431 -37.78 53.43 19.90
CA THR A 431 -39.15 53.89 20.20
C THR A 431 -39.89 53.00 21.20
N ARG A 432 -39.57 51.71 21.29
CA ARG A 432 -40.12 50.78 22.32
C ARG A 432 -39.43 50.87 23.67
N LEU A 433 -38.17 51.31 23.71
CA LEU A 433 -37.42 51.53 24.96
C LEU A 433 -37.79 52.87 25.63
N ASN A 434 -38.29 53.82 24.83
CA ASN A 434 -38.70 55.16 25.28
C ASN A 434 -40.22 55.30 25.53
N SER A 435 -40.99 54.22 25.37
CA SER A 435 -42.43 54.12 25.68
C SER A 435 -42.65 53.19 26.86
#